data_AF-A0AA41MKU2-F1
#
_entry.id   AF-A0AA41MKU2-F1
#
_cell.length_a   1.000
_cell.length_b   1.000
_cell.length_c   1.000
_cell.angle_alpha   90.00
_cell.angle_beta   90.00
_cell.angle_gamma   90.00
#
_symmetry.space_group_name_H-M   'P 1'
#
loop_
_entity.id
_entity.type
_entity.pdbx_description
1 polymer ?
#
loop_
_entity_poly.entity_id
_entity_poly.type
_entity_poly.pdbx_seq_one_letter_code
_entity_poly.pdbx_strand_id
1 'polypeptide(L)'
;MFTCLPVLPQYYHSLPLRSAYLSRLEEEEDWQRKARRVLQEVGEALAERQNIYCSLVAPRGARLELEKNLLVRAAVDPVAVDLDMAAGLTDIFRHDTHCGGFWNSDRRRNGRLLWLYLQYWELVVELQKFKRVEKALLEQ
;
A
#
# COMPACT_ATOMS: atom_id res chain seq x y z
N MET A 1 13.92 12.98 -44.79
CA MET A 1 13.72 14.35 -44.26
C MET A 1 12.46 14.29 -43.40
N PHE A 2 12.60 14.04 -42.10
CA PHE A 2 11.46 14.00 -41.18
C PHE A 2 10.99 15.43 -40.94
N THR A 3 9.76 15.73 -41.34
CA THR A 3 9.12 17.02 -41.09
C THR A 3 8.78 17.11 -39.61
N CYS A 4 9.37 18.09 -38.91
CA CYS A 4 8.81 18.55 -37.64
C CYS A 4 7.44 19.16 -37.93
N LEU A 5 6.37 18.47 -37.50
CA LEU A 5 5.05 19.11 -37.45
C LEU A 5 5.12 20.30 -36.49
N PRO A 6 4.53 21.46 -36.84
CA PRO A 6 4.43 22.58 -35.92
C PRO A 6 3.48 22.20 -34.77
N VAL A 7 4.04 22.13 -33.56
CA VAL A 7 3.25 21.93 -32.34
C VAL A 7 2.39 23.18 -32.11
N LEU A 8 1.08 22.99 -31.92
CA LEU A 8 0.10 24.08 -31.87
C LEU A 8 0.38 25.08 -30.73
N PRO A 9 0.12 26.39 -30.90
CA PRO A 9 0.40 27.46 -29.93
C PRO A 9 -0.22 27.25 -28.53
N GLN A 10 -1.31 26.50 -28.44
CA GLN A 10 -2.01 26.18 -27.19
C GLN A 10 -1.15 25.31 -26.23
N TYR A 11 -0.16 24.58 -26.75
CA TYR A 11 0.76 23.76 -25.93
C TYR A 11 1.82 24.58 -25.19
N TYR A 12 2.12 25.81 -25.60
CA TYR A 12 3.14 26.64 -24.94
C TYR A 12 2.67 27.19 -23.58
N HIS A 13 1.38 27.50 -23.43
CA HIS A 13 0.83 28.00 -22.17
C HIS A 13 0.73 26.91 -21.08
N SER A 14 0.60 25.64 -21.47
CA SER A 14 0.54 24.51 -20.53
C SER A 14 1.90 23.88 -20.22
N LEU A 15 2.95 24.26 -20.95
CA LEU A 15 4.31 23.75 -20.79
C LEU A 15 4.88 23.97 -19.37
N PRO A 16 4.73 25.17 -18.76
CA PRO A 16 5.21 25.42 -17.40
C PRO A 16 4.48 24.56 -16.35
N LEU A 17 3.15 24.44 -16.48
CA LEU A 17 2.33 23.61 -15.57
C LEU A 17 2.69 22.12 -15.71
N ARG A 18 2.89 21.64 -16.94
CA ARG A 18 3.34 20.27 -17.19
C ARG A 18 4.72 20.00 -16.57
N SER A 19 5.66 20.94 -16.71
CA SER A 19 6.99 20.83 -16.13
C SER A 19 6.93 20.78 -14.60
N ALA A 20 6.13 21.66 -13.98
CA ALA A 20 5.92 21.67 -12.54
C ALA A 20 5.28 20.36 -12.04
N TYR A 21 4.26 19.86 -12.75
CA TYR A 21 3.62 18.58 -12.45
C TYR A 21 4.60 17.40 -12.49
N LEU A 22 5.44 17.32 -13.52
CA LEU A 22 6.43 16.25 -13.65
C LEU A 22 7.50 16.32 -12.55
N SER A 23 7.97 17.51 -12.19
CA SER A 23 8.91 17.70 -11.08
C SER A 23 8.30 17.23 -9.75
N ARG A 24 7.04 17.59 -9.46
CA ARG A 24 6.35 17.14 -8.25
C ARG A 24 6.11 15.63 -8.24
N LEU A 25 5.83 15.02 -9.39
CA LEU A 25 5.70 13.57 -9.49
C LEU A 25 7.00 12.84 -9.14
N GLU A 26 8.15 13.38 -9.55
CA GLU A 26 9.48 12.83 -9.24
C GLU A 26 9.79 12.91 -7.74
N GLU A 27 9.45 14.04 -7.10
CA GLU A 27 9.59 14.21 -5.64
C GLU A 27 8.80 13.16 -4.84
N GLU A 28 7.63 12.73 -5.34
CA GLU A 28 6.80 11.71 -4.69
C GLU A 28 7.30 10.27 -4.88
N GLU A 29 8.28 10.01 -5.75
CA GLU A 29 8.76 8.64 -6.03
C GLU A 29 9.44 8.00 -4.82
N ASP A 30 10.16 8.77 -4.00
CA ASP A 30 10.80 8.23 -2.80
C ASP A 30 9.77 7.81 -1.75
N TRP A 31 8.72 8.62 -1.55
CA TRP A 31 7.63 8.26 -0.66
C TRP A 31 6.88 7.03 -1.18
N GLN A 32 6.59 6.95 -2.48
CA GLN A 32 5.99 5.78 -3.12
C GLN A 32 6.80 4.51 -2.91
N ARG A 33 8.12 4.60 -3.05
CA ARG A 33 9.04 3.47 -2.83
C ARG A 33 8.99 2.99 -1.38
N LYS A 34 9.00 3.92 -0.41
CA LYS A 34 8.84 3.61 1.02
C LYS A 34 7.49 2.96 1.30
N ALA A 35 6.41 3.50 0.74
CA ALA A 35 5.06 2.97 0.91
C ALA A 35 4.92 1.53 0.39
N ARG A 36 5.45 1.25 -0.81
CA ARG A 36 5.46 -0.11 -1.37
C ARG A 36 6.24 -1.09 -0.50
N ARG A 37 7.37 -0.65 0.07
CA ARG A 37 8.16 -1.48 0.99
C ARG A 37 7.39 -1.79 2.28
N VAL A 38 6.73 -0.79 2.87
CA VAL A 38 5.88 -0.99 4.06
C VAL A 38 4.75 -1.96 3.75
N LEU A 39 4.06 -1.79 2.62
CA LEU A 39 2.98 -2.69 2.18
C LEU A 39 3.46 -4.13 1.98
N GLN A 40 4.63 -4.32 1.36
CA GLN A 40 5.21 -5.65 1.19
C GLN A 40 5.49 -6.31 2.54
N GLU A 41 6.18 -5.61 3.45
CA GLU A 41 6.57 -6.16 4.74
C GLU A 41 5.35 -6.44 5.64
N VAL A 42 4.33 -5.57 5.60
CA VAL A 42 3.04 -5.80 6.29
C VAL A 42 2.29 -6.98 5.66
N GLY A 43 2.29 -7.09 4.33
CA GLY A 43 1.64 -8.19 3.63
C GLY A 43 2.25 -9.55 3.92
N GLU A 44 3.58 -9.63 3.97
CA GLU A 44 4.31 -10.85 4.35
C GLU A 44 3.97 -11.27 5.80
N ALA A 45 3.96 -10.32 6.73
CA ALA A 45 3.61 -10.58 8.12
C ALA A 45 2.13 -10.98 8.31
N LEU A 46 1.20 -10.36 7.57
CA LEU A 46 -0.22 -10.74 7.56
C LEU A 46 -0.45 -12.13 6.98
N ALA A 47 0.24 -12.47 5.89
CA ALA A 47 0.18 -13.80 5.31
C ALA A 47 0.68 -14.85 6.32
N GLU A 48 1.79 -14.60 7.01
CA GLU A 48 2.30 -15.52 8.03
C GLU A 48 1.37 -15.62 9.24
N ARG A 49 0.83 -14.48 9.71
CA ARG A 49 -0.22 -14.47 10.75
C ARG A 49 -1.37 -15.39 10.37
N GLN A 50 -1.84 -15.31 9.13
CA GLN A 50 -2.98 -16.11 8.67
C GLN A 50 -2.62 -17.59 8.49
N ASN A 51 -1.38 -17.90 8.07
CA ASN A 51 -0.90 -19.27 8.03
C ASN A 51 -0.88 -19.90 9.43
N ILE A 52 -0.44 -19.16 10.44
CA ILE A 52 -0.46 -19.62 11.84
C ILE A 52 -1.91 -19.79 12.32
N TYR A 53 -2.80 -18.85 12.00
CA TYR A 53 -4.23 -18.95 12.33
C TYR A 53 -4.86 -20.23 11.77
N CYS A 54 -4.54 -20.56 10.52
CA CYS A 54 -5.10 -21.70 9.80
C CYS A 54 -4.39 -23.02 10.05
N SER A 55 -3.23 -23.00 10.72
CA SER A 55 -2.47 -24.19 11.05
C SER A 55 -3.01 -24.87 12.31
N LEU A 56 -3.14 -26.20 12.25
CA LEU A 56 -3.54 -27.00 13.41
C LEU A 56 -2.40 -27.21 14.43
N VAL A 57 -1.15 -27.01 14.00
CA VAL A 57 0.04 -27.32 14.80
C VAL A 57 0.83 -26.08 15.21
N ALA A 58 0.63 -24.94 14.54
CA ALA A 58 1.38 -23.73 14.84
C ALA A 58 0.99 -23.16 16.22
N PRO A 59 1.96 -22.63 16.99
CA PRO A 59 1.70 -22.12 18.32
C PRO A 59 0.88 -20.82 18.27
N ARG A 60 -0.21 -20.77 19.05
CA ARG A 60 -1.06 -19.57 19.16
C ARG A 60 -0.29 -18.32 19.62
N GLY A 61 0.75 -18.50 20.44
CA GLY A 61 1.61 -17.40 20.90
C GLY A 61 2.32 -16.67 19.77
N ALA A 62 2.77 -17.38 18.74
CA ALA A 62 3.43 -16.77 17.58
C ALA A 62 2.48 -15.85 16.80
N ARG A 63 1.20 -16.20 16.72
CA ARG A 63 0.17 -15.35 16.11
C ARG A 63 0.02 -14.02 16.87
N LEU A 64 -0.10 -14.09 18.19
CA LEU A 64 -0.28 -12.92 19.04
C LEU A 64 0.92 -11.98 18.98
N GLU A 65 2.13 -12.54 18.86
CA GLU A 65 3.36 -11.75 18.73
C GLU A 65 3.41 -11.01 17.39
N LEU A 66 3.02 -11.67 16.28
CA LEU A 66 2.88 -11.00 14.99
C LEU A 66 1.83 -9.88 15.02
N GLU A 67 0.67 -10.13 15.63
CA GLU A 67 -0.41 -9.12 15.75
C GLU A 67 0.07 -7.89 16.53
N LYS A 68 0.80 -8.08 17.64
CA LYS A 68 1.40 -6.96 18.39
C LYS A 68 2.43 -6.20 17.57
N ASN A 69 3.36 -6.89 16.92
CA ASN A 69 4.42 -6.26 16.14
C ASN A 69 3.85 -5.46 14.96
N LEU A 70 2.81 -5.97 14.31
CA LEU A 70 2.07 -5.26 13.27
C LEU A 70 1.41 -3.97 13.78
N LEU A 71 0.76 -4.00 14.95
CA LEU A 71 0.15 -2.81 15.55
C LEU A 71 1.18 -1.77 15.99
N VAL A 72 2.28 -2.20 16.60
CA VAL A 72 3.40 -1.30 16.96
C VAL A 72 3.94 -0.62 15.72
N ARG A 73 4.20 -1.39 14.66
CA ARG A 73 4.65 -0.83 13.39
C ARG A 73 3.64 0.16 12.82
N ALA A 74 2.36 -0.18 12.81
CA ALA A 74 1.31 0.69 12.29
C ALA A 74 1.18 2.02 13.05
N ALA A 75 1.59 2.05 14.31
CA ALA A 75 1.59 3.27 15.13
C ALA A 75 2.87 4.11 14.99
N VAL A 76 4.00 3.51 14.57
CA VAL A 76 5.32 4.17 14.57
C VAL A 76 5.81 4.50 13.16
N ASP A 77 5.50 3.67 12.16
CA ASP A 77 5.90 3.90 10.79
C ASP A 77 5.04 5.02 10.18
N PRO A 78 5.64 6.14 9.73
CA PRO A 78 4.87 7.28 9.26
C PRO A 78 4.01 6.95 8.04
N VAL A 79 4.44 6.02 7.18
CA VAL A 79 3.64 5.61 6.03
C VAL A 79 2.46 4.75 6.49
N ALA A 80 2.67 3.87 7.45
CA ALA A 80 1.57 3.07 8.00
C ALA A 80 0.52 3.94 8.72
N VAL A 81 0.97 5.00 9.40
CA VAL A 81 0.09 6.02 10.00
C VAL A 81 -0.68 6.79 8.93
N ASP A 82 -0.01 7.26 7.87
CA ASP A 82 -0.65 7.96 6.73
C ASP A 82 -1.72 7.10 6.02
N LEU A 83 -1.61 5.78 6.12
CA LEU A 83 -2.53 4.80 5.53
C LEU A 83 -3.59 4.27 6.52
N ASP A 84 -3.61 4.79 7.75
CA ASP A 84 -4.48 4.34 8.85
C ASP A 84 -4.48 2.80 9.02
N MET A 85 -3.29 2.20 8.94
CA MET A 85 -3.14 0.74 8.95
C MET A 85 -3.61 0.13 10.27
N ALA A 86 -3.50 0.84 11.39
CA ALA A 86 -3.89 0.32 12.70
C ALA A 86 -5.37 -0.05 12.78
N ALA A 87 -6.25 0.77 12.18
CA ALA A 87 -7.68 0.47 12.10
C ALA A 87 -7.94 -0.78 11.25
N GLY A 88 -7.35 -0.84 10.05
CA GLY A 88 -7.51 -1.99 9.16
C GLY A 88 -6.93 -3.29 9.72
N LEU A 89 -5.78 -3.24 10.39
CA LEU A 89 -5.19 -4.40 11.07
C LEU A 89 -6.10 -4.93 12.18
N THR A 90 -6.69 -4.03 12.98
CA THR A 90 -7.64 -4.42 14.03
C THR A 90 -8.87 -5.13 13.46
N ASP A 91 -9.37 -4.65 12.32
CA ASP A 91 -10.49 -5.27 11.60
C ASP A 91 -10.12 -6.66 11.07
N ILE A 92 -8.97 -6.79 10.40
CA ILE A 92 -8.44 -8.07 9.91
C ILE A 92 -8.31 -9.08 11.05
N PHE A 93 -7.69 -8.70 12.18
CA PHE A 93 -7.44 -9.64 13.28
C PHE A 93 -8.73 -10.18 13.88
N ARG A 94 -9.77 -9.33 13.90
CA ARG A 94 -11.09 -9.68 14.43
C ARG A 94 -11.91 -10.52 13.47
N HIS A 95 -11.81 -10.26 12.16
CA HIS A 95 -12.79 -10.77 11.20
C HIS A 95 -12.23 -11.73 10.14
N ASP A 96 -10.91 -11.80 9.92
CA ASP A 96 -10.36 -12.72 8.92
C ASP A 96 -10.19 -14.14 9.45
N THR A 97 -11.24 -14.92 9.31
CA THR A 97 -11.30 -16.32 9.73
C THR A 97 -11.17 -17.31 8.58
N HIS A 98 -10.93 -16.84 7.35
CA HIS A 98 -10.89 -17.74 6.19
C HIS A 98 -9.59 -18.54 6.17
N CYS A 99 -9.71 -19.84 5.98
CA CYS A 99 -8.61 -20.75 5.74
C CYS A 99 -8.84 -21.48 4.41
N GLY A 100 -7.76 -21.67 3.65
CA GLY A 100 -7.79 -22.52 2.47
C GLY A 100 -8.17 -23.95 2.84
N GLY A 101 -8.59 -24.74 1.85
CA GLY A 101 -8.96 -26.15 2.08
C GLY A 101 -7.83 -26.96 2.73
N PHE A 102 -8.18 -28.06 3.39
CA PHE A 102 -7.24 -28.88 4.19
C PHE A 102 -5.99 -29.36 3.44
N TRP A 103 -6.10 -29.60 2.13
CA TRP A 103 -5.00 -30.05 1.26
C TRP A 103 -4.24 -28.91 0.57
N ASN A 104 -4.54 -27.67 0.94
CA ASN A 104 -3.97 -26.52 0.29
C ASN A 104 -2.56 -26.24 0.78
N SER A 105 -1.58 -26.41 -0.11
CA SER A 105 -0.18 -26.00 0.12
C SER A 105 0.05 -24.52 -0.16
N ASP A 106 -0.87 -23.85 -0.88
CA ASP A 106 -0.74 -22.44 -1.21
C ASP A 106 -1.20 -21.54 -0.07
N ARG A 107 -0.22 -21.05 0.70
CA ARG A 107 -0.39 -20.08 1.80
C ARG A 107 -1.16 -18.83 1.39
N ARG A 108 -1.14 -18.43 0.11
CA ARG A 108 -1.83 -17.23 -0.39
C ARG A 108 -3.35 -17.36 -0.42
N ARG A 109 -3.89 -18.57 -0.26
CA ARG A 109 -5.34 -18.78 -0.18
C ARG A 109 -5.89 -18.71 1.25
N ASN A 110 -5.01 -18.55 2.24
CA ASN A 110 -5.43 -18.26 3.60
C ASN A 110 -5.80 -16.79 3.71
N GLY A 111 -6.92 -16.51 4.37
CA GLY A 111 -7.46 -15.17 4.51
C GLY A 111 -8.25 -14.72 3.29
N ARG A 112 -9.07 -13.69 3.49
CA ARG A 112 -9.78 -12.96 2.42
C ARG A 112 -9.76 -11.48 2.69
N LEU A 113 -10.05 -11.13 3.94
CA LEU A 113 -10.12 -9.75 4.37
C LEU A 113 -8.74 -9.11 4.35
N LEU A 114 -7.68 -9.83 4.77
CA LEU A 114 -6.31 -9.31 4.71
C LEU A 114 -5.89 -8.93 3.29
N TRP A 115 -6.27 -9.72 2.28
CA TRP A 115 -5.95 -9.46 0.88
C TRP A 115 -6.73 -8.26 0.35
N LEU A 116 -7.99 -8.13 0.78
CA LEU A 116 -8.81 -6.96 0.45
C LEU A 116 -8.19 -5.67 1.01
N TYR A 117 -7.73 -5.68 2.27
CA TYR A 117 -7.07 -4.53 2.87
C TYR A 117 -5.73 -4.20 2.21
N LEU A 118 -4.92 -5.20 1.85
CA LEU A 118 -3.67 -4.96 1.12
C LEU A 118 -3.93 -4.28 -0.24
N GLN A 119 -4.91 -4.77 -1.00
CA GLN A 119 -5.33 -4.13 -2.25
C GLN A 119 -5.89 -2.72 -2.03
N TYR A 120 -6.67 -2.53 -0.96
CA TYR A 120 -7.16 -1.20 -0.58
C TYR A 120 -6.01 -0.25 -0.28
N TRP A 121 -5.03 -0.64 0.53
CA TRP A 121 -3.90 0.23 0.85
C TRP A 121 -2.99 0.49 -0.35
N GLU A 122 -2.80 -0.48 -1.26
CA GLU A 122 -2.11 -0.26 -2.55
C GLU A 122 -2.81 0.85 -3.36
N LEU A 123 -4.14 0.80 -3.46
CA LEU A 123 -4.92 1.84 -4.14
C LEU A 123 -4.84 3.19 -3.43
N VAL A 124 -4.84 3.22 -2.09
CA VAL A 124 -4.67 4.45 -1.32
C VAL A 124 -3.30 5.06 -1.57
N VAL A 125 -2.24 4.26 -1.62
CA VAL A 125 -0.87 4.72 -1.94
C VAL A 125 -0.83 5.35 -3.33
N GLU A 126 -1.39 4.70 -4.35
CA GLU A 126 -1.47 5.26 -5.71
C GLU A 126 -2.26 6.57 -5.73
N LEU A 127 -3.40 6.64 -5.03
CA LEU A 127 -4.21 7.85 -4.95
C LEU A 127 -3.47 9.00 -4.24
N GLN A 128 -2.74 8.70 -3.16
CA GLN A 128 -2.00 9.71 -2.39
C GLN A 128 -0.92 10.38 -3.23
N LYS A 129 -0.28 9.67 -4.17
CA LYS A 129 0.67 10.26 -5.13
C LYS A 129 0.06 11.47 -5.83
N PHE A 130 -1.10 11.28 -6.44
CA PHE A 130 -1.75 12.33 -7.23
C PHE A 130 -2.31 13.44 -6.34
N LYS A 131 -2.86 13.12 -5.17
CA LYS A 131 -3.35 14.12 -4.21
C LYS A 131 -2.24 15.02 -3.70
N ARG A 132 -1.06 14.48 -3.43
CA ARG A 132 0.10 15.27 -2.96
C ARG A 132 0.62 16.18 -4.06
N VAL A 133 0.72 15.68 -5.28
CA VAL A 133 1.09 16.50 -6.45
C VAL A 133 0.08 17.62 -6.69
N GLU A 134 -1.22 17.32 -6.68
CA GLU A 134 -2.29 18.31 -6.84
C GLU A 134 -2.19 19.40 -5.77
N LYS A 135 -2.07 19.01 -4.50
CA LYS A 135 -1.90 19.93 -3.38
C LYS A 135 -0.68 20.84 -3.56
N ALA A 136 0.47 20.27 -3.93
CA ALA A 136 1.71 21.01 -4.15
C ALA A 136 1.70 21.94 -5.38
N LEU A 137 0.75 21.76 -6.30
CA LEU A 137 0.51 22.66 -7.43
C LEU A 137 -0.47 23.79 -7.08
N LEU A 138 -1.48 23.50 -6.27
CA LEU A 138 -2.51 24.48 -5.88
C LEU A 138 -2.07 25.41 -4.74
N GLU A 139 -1.13 24.98 -3.89
CA GLU A 139 -0.60 25.76 -2.77
C GLU A 139 0.65 26.59 -3.12
N GLN A 140 0.91 26.83 -4.41
CA GLN A 140 1.98 27.71 -4.90
C GLN A 140 1.63 29.20 -4.81
#